data_AF-A0A1B6BK30-F1
#
_entry.id   AF-A0A1B6BK30-F1
#
_cell.length_a   1.000
_cell.length_b   1.000
_cell.length_c   1.000
_cell.angle_alpha   90.00
_cell.angle_beta   90.00
_cell.angle_gamma   90.00
#
_symmetry.space_group_name_H-M   'P 1'
#
loop_
_entity.id
_entity.type
_entity.pdbx_description
1 polymer ?
#
loop_
_entity_poly.entity_id
_entity_poly.type
_entity_poly.pdbx_seq_one_letter_code
_entity_poly.pdbx_strand_id
1 'polypeptide(L)'
;MEPTPDNATPTIEKYAEDETSFDRKLMSMRKEVLSGKRIPKHENFYKKYFEIKKTPVRGPQVTVNDEAVRKTKRYYGYFTLLSNEKMDAITALQLYRNKDVVEKAFANIKDRLNLRRLLVSSEKSLDGKLFVGFVALIYLAYIKKRMHEAKIFQKYTLQTLLDKLDIIECFENPGYSLRIGEVLSKQKQIYEALGIDSPT
;
A
#
# COMPACT_ATOMS: atom_id res chain seq x y z
N MET A 1 -10.31 11.52 -27.95
CA MET A 1 -10.05 11.67 -26.50
C MET A 1 -9.52 10.33 -26.04
N GLU A 2 -8.20 10.15 -26.11
CA GLU A 2 -7.56 8.91 -25.69
C GLU A 2 -7.65 8.79 -24.17
N PRO A 3 -7.93 7.59 -23.63
CA PRO A 3 -7.90 7.39 -22.19
C PRO A 3 -6.45 7.52 -21.72
N THR A 4 -6.20 8.48 -20.84
CA THR A 4 -4.94 8.61 -20.10
C THR A 4 -4.61 7.27 -19.45
N PRO A 5 -3.41 6.70 -19.67
CA PRO A 5 -3.05 5.42 -19.06
C PRO A 5 -3.05 5.59 -17.54
N ASP A 6 -3.78 4.69 -16.89
CA ASP A 6 -3.85 4.56 -15.44
C ASP A 6 -2.42 4.49 -14.90
N ASN A 7 -2.00 5.50 -14.12
CA ASN A 7 -0.70 5.56 -13.46
C ASN A 7 -0.69 4.54 -12.31
N ALA A 8 -0.76 3.25 -12.67
CA ALA A 8 -0.65 2.16 -11.73
C ALA A 8 0.81 2.10 -11.25
N THR A 9 1.02 2.50 -10.00
CA THR A 9 2.26 2.24 -9.26
C THR A 9 2.58 0.74 -9.40
N PRO A 10 3.70 0.36 -10.03
CA PRO A 10 4.06 -1.03 -10.24
C PRO A 10 4.50 -1.55 -8.88
N THR A 11 3.53 -2.13 -8.17
CA THR A 11 3.70 -2.64 -6.80
C THR A 11 4.11 -4.10 -6.89
N ILE A 12 4.92 -4.57 -5.93
CA ILE A 12 5.35 -5.97 -5.82
C ILE A 12 4.16 -6.96 -5.94
N GLU A 13 3.02 -6.54 -5.41
CA GLU A 13 1.75 -7.26 -5.43
C GLU A 13 1.20 -7.49 -6.85
N LYS A 14 1.28 -6.49 -7.73
CA LYS A 14 0.81 -6.61 -9.12
C LYS A 14 1.63 -7.65 -9.90
N TYR A 15 2.92 -7.79 -9.56
CA TYR A 15 3.79 -8.80 -10.19
C TYR A 15 3.44 -10.22 -9.75
N ALA A 16 3.22 -10.43 -8.45
CA ALA A 16 2.76 -11.71 -7.94
C ALA A 16 1.41 -12.08 -8.56
N GLU A 17 0.54 -11.09 -8.76
CA GLU A 17 -0.76 -11.28 -9.38
C GLU A 17 -0.68 -11.61 -10.89
N ASP A 18 0.19 -10.94 -11.65
CA ASP A 18 0.45 -11.24 -13.07
C ASP A 18 1.02 -12.65 -13.26
N GLU A 19 1.98 -13.06 -12.42
CA GLU A 19 2.54 -14.41 -12.46
C GLU A 19 1.49 -15.47 -12.07
N THR A 20 0.78 -15.23 -10.96
CA THR A 20 -0.23 -16.17 -10.46
C THR A 20 -1.40 -16.29 -11.43
N SER A 21 -1.82 -15.19 -12.06
CA SER A 21 -2.91 -15.19 -13.05
C SER A 21 -2.50 -15.94 -14.32
N PHE A 22 -1.27 -15.78 -14.79
CA PHE A 22 -0.73 -16.53 -15.92
C PHE A 22 -0.66 -18.03 -15.62
N ASP A 23 -0.17 -18.41 -14.43
CA ASP A 23 -0.04 -19.82 -14.03
C ASP A 23 -1.41 -20.49 -13.86
N ARG A 24 -2.39 -19.78 -13.27
CA ARG A 24 -3.79 -20.24 -13.22
C ARG A 24 -4.35 -20.45 -14.62
N LYS A 25 -4.11 -19.52 -15.54
CA LYS A 25 -4.56 -19.62 -16.93
C LYS A 25 -3.90 -20.82 -17.63
N LEU A 26 -2.59 -21.02 -17.47
CA LEU A 26 -1.86 -22.15 -18.03
C LEU A 26 -2.45 -23.48 -17.54
N MET A 27 -2.79 -23.59 -16.26
CA MET A 27 -3.42 -24.79 -15.67
C MET A 27 -4.84 -25.04 -16.18
N SER A 28 -5.68 -24.00 -16.29
CA SER A 28 -7.03 -24.13 -16.87
C SER A 28 -6.97 -24.62 -18.30
N MET A 29 -6.11 -24.00 -19.11
CA MET A 29 -5.94 -24.31 -20.53
C MET A 29 -5.40 -25.73 -20.72
N ARG A 30 -4.49 -26.19 -19.84
CA ARG A 30 -4.01 -27.58 -19.84
C ARG A 30 -5.15 -28.57 -19.57
N LYS A 31 -6.05 -28.25 -18.63
CA LYS A 31 -7.23 -29.07 -18.30
C LYS A 31 -8.23 -29.13 -19.45
N GLU A 32 -8.43 -28.03 -20.17
CA GLU A 32 -9.29 -27.97 -21.37
C GLU A 32 -8.78 -28.90 -22.48
N VAL A 33 -7.46 -28.89 -22.74
CA VAL A 33 -6.86 -29.76 -23.76
C VAL A 33 -6.89 -31.23 -23.34
N LEU A 34 -6.59 -31.54 -22.07
CA LEU A 34 -6.63 -32.91 -21.54
C LEU A 34 -8.05 -33.51 -21.53
N SER A 35 -9.06 -32.67 -21.26
CA SER A 35 -10.48 -33.09 -21.27
C SER A 35 -11.10 -33.15 -22.67
N GLY A 36 -10.35 -32.82 -23.72
CA GLY A 36 -10.81 -32.82 -25.11
C GLY A 36 -11.77 -31.67 -25.48
N LYS A 37 -12.09 -30.77 -24.54
CA LYS A 37 -12.99 -29.63 -24.74
C LYS A 37 -12.22 -28.40 -25.21
N ARG A 38 -11.66 -28.46 -26.42
CA ARG A 38 -10.94 -27.31 -26.99
C ARG A 38 -11.90 -26.19 -27.36
N ILE A 39 -11.60 -24.99 -26.88
CA ILE A 39 -12.34 -23.78 -27.18
C ILE A 39 -11.63 -23.03 -28.32
N PRO A 40 -12.31 -22.68 -29.43
CA PRO A 40 -11.70 -21.99 -30.57
C PRO A 40 -10.96 -20.69 -30.20
N LYS A 41 -11.50 -19.94 -29.23
CA LYS A 41 -10.88 -18.70 -28.73
C LYS A 41 -9.50 -18.92 -28.06
N HIS A 42 -9.19 -20.13 -27.61
CA HIS A 42 -7.96 -20.45 -26.89
C HIS A 42 -6.90 -21.12 -27.79
N GLU A 43 -7.18 -21.33 -29.07
CA GLU A 43 -6.30 -22.10 -29.97
C GLU A 43 -4.92 -21.46 -30.16
N ASN A 44 -4.84 -20.13 -30.20
CA ASN A 44 -3.58 -19.40 -30.26
C ASN A 44 -2.74 -19.58 -29.00
N PHE A 45 -3.37 -19.72 -27.83
CA PHE A 45 -2.69 -19.99 -26.57
C PHE A 45 -2.15 -21.43 -26.55
N TYR A 46 -2.95 -22.40 -27.02
CA TYR A 46 -2.53 -23.80 -27.12
C TYR A 46 -1.31 -23.98 -28.02
N LYS A 47 -1.34 -23.40 -29.22
CA LYS A 47 -0.21 -23.45 -30.16
C LYS A 47 1.08 -22.85 -29.59
N LYS A 48 0.95 -21.84 -28.73
CA LYS A 48 2.08 -21.10 -28.20
C LYS A 48 2.73 -21.76 -26.98
N TYR A 49 1.94 -22.36 -26.08
CA TYR A 49 2.44 -22.85 -24.79
C TYR A 49 2.34 -24.37 -24.61
N PHE A 50 1.72 -25.11 -25.53
CA PHE A 50 1.60 -26.57 -25.43
C PHE A 50 2.07 -27.30 -26.68
N GLU A 51 2.78 -28.40 -26.46
CA GLU A 51 2.99 -29.44 -27.46
C GLU A 51 1.96 -30.55 -27.23
N ILE A 52 1.08 -30.75 -28.21
CA ILE A 52 -0.03 -31.69 -28.09
C ILE A 52 0.19 -32.89 -29.01
N LYS A 53 0.41 -34.07 -28.42
CA LYS A 53 0.50 -35.33 -29.15
C LYS A 53 -0.83 -36.08 -29.01
N LYS A 54 -1.47 -36.39 -30.13
CA LYS A 54 -2.68 -37.24 -30.13
C LYS A 54 -2.23 -38.70 -30.09
N THR A 55 -2.55 -39.41 -29.03
CA THR A 55 -2.36 -40.87 -29.00
C THR A 55 -3.72 -41.56 -29.24
N PRO A 56 -3.80 -42.59 -30.10
CA PRO A 56 -5.07 -43.24 -30.43
C PRO A 56 -5.78 -43.91 -29.24
N VAL A 57 -5.01 -44.32 -28.22
CA VAL A 57 -5.49 -45.19 -27.12
C VAL A 57 -5.55 -44.49 -25.76
N ARG A 58 -4.68 -43.49 -25.50
CA ARG A 58 -4.53 -42.87 -24.15
C ARG A 58 -5.00 -41.42 -24.07
N GLY A 59 -5.63 -40.90 -25.14
CA GLY A 59 -6.07 -39.51 -25.23
C GLY A 59 -4.94 -38.54 -25.61
N PRO A 60 -5.21 -37.22 -25.59
CA PRO A 60 -4.23 -36.20 -25.92
C PRO A 60 -3.19 -36.05 -24.80
N GLN A 61 -1.91 -36.27 -25.13
CA GLN A 61 -0.79 -35.96 -24.24
C GLN A 61 -0.39 -34.50 -24.46
N VAL A 62 -0.30 -33.74 -23.36
CA VAL A 62 -0.01 -32.30 -23.38
C VAL A 62 1.27 -32.05 -22.58
N THR A 63 2.30 -31.56 -23.27
CA THR A 63 3.55 -31.10 -22.67
C THR A 63 3.58 -29.58 -22.72
N VAL A 64 4.07 -28.93 -21.66
CA VAL A 64 4.23 -27.47 -21.62
C VAL A 64 5.50 -27.10 -22.38
N ASN A 65 5.43 -26.08 -23.22
CA ASN A 65 6.61 -25.48 -23.84
C ASN A 65 7.25 -24.50 -22.83
N ASP A 66 8.21 -25.00 -22.06
CA ASP A 66 8.87 -24.24 -21.00
C ASP A 66 9.65 -23.02 -21.54
N GLU A 67 10.18 -23.09 -22.77
CA GLU A 67 10.85 -21.94 -23.38
C GLU A 67 9.89 -20.79 -23.68
N ALA A 68 8.71 -21.10 -24.22
CA ALA A 68 7.67 -20.12 -24.51
C ALA A 68 7.12 -19.47 -23.24
N VAL A 69 6.95 -20.27 -22.18
CA VAL A 69 6.56 -19.79 -20.85
C VAL A 69 7.63 -18.87 -20.28
N ARG A 70 8.89 -19.31 -20.26
CA ARG A 70 10.03 -18.51 -19.76
C ARG A 70 10.20 -17.20 -20.52
N LYS A 71 10.04 -17.21 -21.84
CA LYS A 71 10.12 -15.98 -22.67
C LYS A 71 9.02 -14.99 -22.34
N THR A 72 7.84 -15.48 -21.99
CA THR A 72 6.69 -14.65 -21.60
C THR A 72 6.87 -14.10 -20.18
N LYS A 73 7.36 -14.91 -19.26
CA LYS A 73 7.72 -14.50 -17.89
C LYS A 73 8.97 -13.63 -17.80
N ARG A 74 9.79 -13.55 -18.86
CA ARG A 74 11.12 -12.88 -18.86
C ARG A 74 11.11 -11.45 -18.34
N TYR A 75 10.05 -10.69 -18.64
CA TYR A 75 9.93 -9.28 -18.26
C TYR A 75 8.95 -9.05 -17.13
N TYR A 76 8.39 -10.12 -16.53
CA TYR A 76 7.57 -9.96 -15.33
C TYR A 76 8.45 -9.43 -14.20
N GLY A 77 7.96 -8.39 -13.52
CA GLY A 77 8.72 -7.69 -12.48
C GLY A 77 9.71 -6.62 -12.97
N TYR A 78 9.90 -6.46 -14.29
CA TYR A 78 10.65 -5.33 -14.84
C TYR A 78 9.71 -4.14 -15.08
N PHE A 79 10.19 -2.94 -14.78
CA PHE A 79 9.50 -1.69 -15.08
C PHE A 79 10.48 -0.70 -15.72
N THR A 80 9.94 0.25 -16.48
CA THR A 80 10.72 1.28 -17.15
C THR A 80 10.37 2.63 -16.55
N LEU A 81 11.37 3.42 -16.19
CA LEU A 81 11.20 4.82 -15.81
C LEU A 81 11.46 5.69 -17.03
N LEU A 82 10.49 6.51 -17.41
CA LEU A 82 10.63 7.50 -18.46
C LEU A 82 10.76 8.89 -17.83
N SER A 83 11.81 9.62 -18.20
CA SER A 83 12.06 10.98 -17.74
C SER A 83 12.36 11.88 -18.93
N ASN A 84 11.96 13.15 -18.83
CA ASN A 84 12.34 14.22 -19.74
C ASN A 84 13.76 14.76 -19.45
N GLU A 85 14.35 14.38 -18.32
CA GLU A 85 15.68 14.81 -17.90
C GLU A 85 16.72 13.70 -18.02
N LYS A 86 17.94 14.07 -18.40
CA LYS A 86 19.09 13.15 -18.41
C LYS A 86 19.58 12.95 -16.98
N MET A 87 19.51 11.72 -16.49
CA MET A 87 20.00 11.35 -15.16
C MET A 87 20.50 9.89 -15.14
N ASP A 88 21.35 9.57 -14.17
CA ASP A 88 21.79 8.19 -13.94
C ASP A 88 20.62 7.29 -13.50
N ALA A 89 20.70 6.00 -13.83
CA ALA A 89 19.65 5.02 -13.53
C ALA A 89 19.38 4.89 -12.02
N ILE A 90 20.41 4.99 -11.17
CA ILE A 90 20.25 4.92 -9.72
C ILE A 90 19.50 6.16 -9.23
N THR A 91 19.87 7.33 -9.72
CA THR A 91 19.22 8.60 -9.37
C THR A 91 17.76 8.62 -9.80
N ALA A 92 17.45 8.16 -11.02
CA ALA A 92 16.07 8.04 -11.49
C ALA A 92 15.24 7.11 -10.58
N LEU A 93 15.81 5.98 -10.19
CA LEU A 93 15.17 5.03 -9.29
C LEU A 93 14.95 5.63 -7.89
N GLN A 94 15.92 6.36 -7.35
CA GLN A 94 15.80 7.03 -6.06
C GLN A 94 14.72 8.11 -6.10
N LEU A 95 14.68 8.94 -7.13
CA LEU A 95 13.65 9.97 -7.30
C LEU A 95 12.25 9.35 -7.40
N TYR A 96 12.13 8.25 -8.15
CA TYR A 96 10.89 7.49 -8.24
C TYR A 96 10.46 6.90 -6.89
N ARG A 97 11.38 6.34 -6.11
CA ARG A 97 11.07 5.83 -4.75
C ARG A 97 10.67 6.95 -3.79
N ASN A 98 11.29 8.11 -3.90
CA ASN A 98 10.91 9.27 -3.10
C ASN A 98 9.48 9.73 -3.41
N LYS A 99 9.04 9.63 -4.67
CA LYS A 99 7.64 9.84 -5.06
C LYS A 99 6.67 8.90 -4.32
N ASP A 100 6.98 7.61 -4.23
CA ASP A 100 6.16 6.64 -3.48
C ASP A 100 6.09 6.96 -1.98
N VAL A 101 7.20 7.41 -1.36
CA VAL A 101 7.20 7.88 0.03
C VAL A 101 6.25 9.08 0.21
N VAL A 102 6.26 10.01 -0.73
CA VAL A 102 5.37 11.18 -0.73
C VAL A 102 3.92 10.74 -0.95
N GLU A 103 3.63 9.82 -1.87
CA GLU A 103 2.29 9.29 -2.09
C GLU A 103 1.73 8.59 -0.85
N LYS A 104 2.55 7.80 -0.16
CA LYS A 104 2.19 7.18 1.13
C LYS A 104 1.94 8.22 2.21
N ALA A 105 2.71 9.31 2.24
CA ALA A 105 2.45 10.42 3.15
C ALA A 105 1.08 11.06 2.85
N PHE A 106 0.77 11.38 1.59
CA PHE A 106 -0.53 11.90 1.18
C PHE A 106 -1.70 10.93 1.44
N ALA A 107 -1.48 9.62 1.29
CA ALA A 107 -2.47 8.61 1.64
C ALA A 107 -2.77 8.64 3.15
N ASN A 108 -1.73 8.73 3.99
CA ASN A 108 -1.90 8.89 5.44
C ASN A 108 -2.66 10.18 5.79
N ILE A 109 -2.41 11.28 5.09
CA ILE A 109 -3.17 12.54 5.26
C ILE A 109 -4.66 12.29 4.96
N LYS A 110 -4.96 11.70 3.79
CA LYS A 110 -6.34 11.49 3.34
C LYS A 110 -7.10 10.54 4.27
N ASP A 111 -6.48 9.43 4.66
CA ASP A 111 -7.16 8.33 5.35
C ASP A 111 -7.14 8.49 6.88
N ARG A 112 -6.04 8.99 7.46
CA ARG A 112 -5.90 9.09 8.93
C ARG A 112 -6.31 10.44 9.49
N LEU A 113 -6.22 11.51 8.69
CA LEU A 113 -6.57 12.87 9.09
C LEU A 113 -7.86 13.37 8.45
N ASN A 114 -8.66 12.46 7.89
CA ASN A 114 -9.98 12.74 7.32
C ASN A 114 -9.98 13.88 6.27
N LEU A 115 -8.87 14.04 5.54
CA LEU A 115 -8.67 15.07 4.53
C LEU A 115 -9.17 14.65 3.14
N ARG A 116 -9.84 13.50 3.01
CA ARG A 116 -10.55 13.10 1.77
C ARG A 116 -11.59 14.12 1.33
N ARG A 117 -12.23 14.80 2.28
CA ARG A 117 -13.15 15.91 1.99
C ARG A 117 -12.59 17.18 2.63
N LEU A 118 -12.28 18.16 1.79
CA LEU A 118 -11.68 19.41 2.24
C LEU A 118 -12.71 20.27 3.00
N LEU A 119 -13.98 20.26 2.59
CA LEU A 119 -15.12 20.95 3.25
C LEU A 119 -14.80 22.40 3.65
N VAL A 120 -14.04 23.11 2.81
CA VAL A 120 -13.66 24.51 3.01
C VAL A 120 -14.07 25.31 1.79
N SER A 121 -14.48 26.55 2.01
CA SER A 121 -15.06 27.43 0.99
C SER A 121 -14.05 28.41 0.35
N SER A 122 -12.81 28.45 0.84
CA SER A 122 -11.76 29.32 0.30
C SER A 122 -10.42 28.60 0.21
N GLU A 123 -9.57 29.07 -0.71
CA GLU A 123 -8.19 28.59 -0.88
C GLU A 123 -7.35 28.82 0.38
N LYS A 124 -7.48 29.98 1.01
CA LYS A 124 -6.80 30.28 2.28
C LYS A 124 -7.17 29.30 3.39
N SER A 125 -8.45 28.93 3.50
CA SER A 125 -8.92 27.93 4.48
C SER A 125 -8.41 26.52 4.13
N LEU A 126 -8.23 26.22 2.85
CA LEU A 126 -7.63 24.97 2.39
C LEU A 126 -6.16 24.87 2.81
N ASP A 127 -5.37 25.90 2.54
CA ASP A 127 -3.95 25.95 2.93
C ASP A 127 -3.79 25.80 4.45
N GLY A 128 -4.63 26.49 5.23
CA GLY A 128 -4.65 26.34 6.68
C GLY A 128 -4.97 24.90 7.12
N LYS A 129 -5.94 24.25 6.47
CA LYS A 129 -6.29 22.85 6.78
C LYS A 129 -5.16 21.87 6.43
N LEU A 130 -4.52 22.06 5.28
CA LEU A 130 -3.37 21.24 4.86
C LEU A 130 -2.18 21.42 5.81
N PHE A 131 -1.92 22.66 6.24
CA PHE A 131 -0.85 22.95 7.19
C PHE A 131 -1.08 22.26 8.55
N VAL A 132 -2.28 22.38 9.12
CA VAL A 132 -2.62 21.68 10.37
C VAL A 132 -2.54 20.16 10.20
N GLY A 133 -2.99 19.63 9.05
CA GLY A 133 -2.86 18.21 8.72
C GLY A 133 -1.40 17.75 8.66
N PHE A 134 -0.52 18.56 8.07
CA PHE A 134 0.92 18.27 8.03
C PHE A 134 1.53 18.24 9.44
N VAL A 135 1.20 19.20 10.29
CA VAL A 135 1.65 19.21 11.69
C VAL A 135 1.13 17.98 12.46
N ALA A 136 -0.15 17.63 12.27
CA ALA A 136 -0.74 16.43 12.88
C ALA A 136 -0.03 15.14 12.43
N LEU A 137 0.44 15.05 11.17
CA LEU A 137 1.25 13.92 10.72
C LEU A 137 2.58 13.81 11.46
N ILE A 138 3.24 14.93 11.75
CA ILE A 138 4.52 14.92 12.49
C ILE A 138 4.30 14.27 13.86
N TYR A 139 3.24 14.68 14.57
CA TYR A 139 2.87 14.06 15.84
C TYR A 139 2.52 12.58 15.70
N LEU A 140 1.69 12.21 14.71
CA LEU A 140 1.35 10.80 14.47
C LEU A 140 2.58 9.94 14.15
N ALA A 141 3.53 10.46 13.37
CA ALA A 141 4.78 9.78 13.04
C ALA A 141 5.65 9.60 14.29
N TYR A 142 5.77 10.64 15.11
CA TYR A 142 6.49 10.57 16.38
C TYR A 142 5.87 9.54 17.32
N ILE A 143 4.56 9.61 17.58
CA ILE A 143 3.86 8.66 18.45
C ILE A 143 4.02 7.24 17.93
N LYS A 144 3.82 7.02 16.62
CA LYS A 144 3.99 5.69 16.01
C LYS A 144 5.41 5.15 16.18
N LYS A 145 6.43 6.00 16.01
CA LYS A 145 7.83 5.65 16.23
C LYS A 145 8.08 5.24 17.69
N ARG A 146 7.65 6.05 18.66
CA ARG A 146 7.81 5.75 20.09
C ARG A 146 7.05 4.49 20.50
N MET A 147 5.84 4.29 19.97
CA MET A 147 5.07 3.07 20.19
C MET A 147 5.81 1.81 19.72
N HIS A 148 6.53 1.91 18.60
CA HIS A 148 7.34 0.81 18.06
C HIS A 148 8.56 0.55 18.94
N GLU A 149 9.31 1.59 19.29
CA GLU A 149 10.50 1.51 20.16
C GLU A 149 10.17 0.92 21.54
N ALA A 150 9.08 1.38 22.15
CA ALA A 150 8.61 0.91 23.46
C ALA A 150 7.81 -0.42 23.39
N LYS A 151 7.66 -1.00 22.19
CA LYS A 151 6.91 -2.26 21.93
C LYS A 151 5.47 -2.27 22.47
N ILE A 152 4.83 -1.10 22.58
CA ILE A 152 3.47 -0.98 23.14
C ILE A 152 2.35 -1.26 22.12
N PHE A 153 2.68 -1.49 20.84
CA PHE A 153 1.71 -1.94 19.83
C PHE A 153 1.01 -3.26 20.20
N GLN A 154 1.64 -4.07 21.05
CA GLN A 154 1.05 -5.32 21.55
C GLN A 154 -0.13 -5.06 22.50
N LYS A 155 -0.17 -3.89 23.13
CA LYS A 155 -1.20 -3.50 24.12
C LYS A 155 -2.19 -2.48 23.55
N TYR A 156 -1.71 -1.57 22.70
CA TYR A 156 -2.51 -0.48 22.17
C TYR A 156 -2.33 -0.34 20.65
N THR A 157 -3.44 -0.17 19.95
CA THR A 157 -3.42 0.44 18.62
C THR A 157 -3.22 1.95 18.76
N LEU A 158 -2.82 2.64 17.69
CA LEU A 158 -2.66 4.09 17.74
C LEU A 158 -3.97 4.80 18.11
N GLN A 159 -5.11 4.33 17.60
CA GLN A 159 -6.41 4.91 17.92
C GLN A 159 -6.73 4.73 19.41
N THR A 160 -6.65 3.50 19.92
CA THR A 160 -6.94 3.22 21.33
C THR A 160 -5.98 3.92 22.30
N LEU A 161 -4.76 4.23 21.87
CA LEU A 161 -3.82 5.03 22.66
C LEU A 161 -4.30 6.48 22.76
N LEU A 162 -4.68 7.09 21.62
CA LEU A 162 -5.21 8.44 21.59
C LEU A 162 -6.51 8.54 22.39
N ASP A 163 -7.43 7.58 22.23
CA ASP A 163 -8.68 7.53 23.00
C ASP A 163 -8.43 7.46 24.52
N LYS A 164 -7.31 6.85 24.95
CA LYS A 164 -6.94 6.81 26.37
C LYS A 164 -6.38 8.14 26.89
N LEU A 165 -5.68 8.88 26.04
CA LEU A 165 -5.19 10.22 26.38
C LEU A 165 -6.30 11.27 26.34
N ASP A 166 -7.30 11.10 25.47
CA ASP A 166 -8.45 12.00 25.30
C ASP A 166 -9.35 12.09 26.56
N ILE A 167 -9.21 11.15 27.49
CA ILE A 167 -9.91 11.16 28.78
C ILE A 167 -9.34 12.24 29.75
N ILE A 168 -8.12 12.74 29.51
CA ILE A 168 -7.50 13.72 30.40
C ILE A 168 -8.17 15.08 30.18
N GLU A 169 -9.02 15.48 31.11
CA GLU A 169 -9.71 16.77 31.06
C GLU A 169 -8.82 17.92 31.57
N CYS A 170 -9.07 19.11 31.03
CA CYS A 170 -8.36 20.32 31.41
C CYS A 170 -9.36 21.43 31.73
N PHE A 171 -9.24 22.00 32.93
CA PHE A 171 -10.18 22.99 33.45
C PHE A 171 -9.52 24.37 33.48
N GLU A 172 -10.16 25.32 32.81
CA GLU A 172 -9.79 26.74 32.86
C GLU A 172 -10.87 27.51 33.61
N ASN A 173 -10.47 28.21 34.68
CA ASN A 173 -11.34 29.08 35.44
C ASN A 173 -10.83 30.52 35.35
N PRO A 174 -11.70 31.52 35.11
CA PRO A 174 -11.29 32.92 35.05
C PRO A 174 -10.50 33.34 36.30
N GLY A 175 -9.27 33.82 36.12
CA GLY A 175 -8.38 34.25 37.21
C GLY A 175 -7.57 33.14 37.89
N TYR A 176 -7.67 31.89 37.44
CA TYR A 176 -6.86 30.78 37.94
C TYR A 176 -5.98 30.18 36.84
N SER A 177 -4.86 29.57 37.23
CA SER A 177 -4.05 28.78 36.30
C SER A 177 -4.82 27.55 35.83
N LEU A 178 -4.51 27.12 34.60
CA LEU A 178 -5.00 25.89 34.01
C LEU A 178 -4.81 24.71 34.99
N ARG A 179 -5.87 23.94 35.24
CA ARG A 179 -5.83 22.76 36.11
C ARG A 179 -6.09 21.50 35.30
N ILE A 180 -5.21 20.52 35.44
CA ILE A 180 -5.33 19.25 34.74
C ILE A 180 -6.08 18.27 35.64
N GLY A 181 -7.02 17.53 35.06
CA GLY A 181 -7.77 16.48 35.74
C GLY A 181 -6.88 15.30 36.15
N GLU A 182 -7.48 14.29 36.78
CA GLU A 182 -6.73 13.12 37.23
C GLU A 182 -6.14 12.33 36.04
N VAL A 183 -4.82 12.16 36.06
CA VAL A 183 -4.11 11.28 35.11
C VAL A 183 -4.02 9.87 35.70
N LEU A 184 -4.76 8.92 35.13
CA LEU A 184 -4.80 7.53 35.56
C LEU A 184 -3.46 6.82 35.32
N SER A 185 -3.21 5.74 36.07
CA SER A 185 -1.97 4.93 35.96
C SER A 185 -1.67 4.44 34.54
N LYS A 186 -2.70 4.05 33.79
CA LYS A 186 -2.57 3.63 32.38
C LYS A 186 -2.13 4.77 31.45
N GLN A 187 -2.57 6.01 31.72
CA GLN A 187 -2.16 7.18 30.96
C GLN A 187 -0.71 7.56 31.27
N LYS A 188 -0.31 7.51 32.55
CA LYS A 188 1.09 7.72 32.96
C LYS A 188 2.04 6.75 32.26
N GLN A 189 1.68 5.47 32.16
CA GLN A 189 2.44 4.47 31.41
C GLN A 189 2.55 4.79 29.92
N ILE A 190 1.50 5.38 29.32
CA ILE A 190 1.54 5.83 27.93
C ILE A 190 2.51 7.01 27.79
N TYR A 191 2.45 8.03 28.65
CA TYR A 191 3.39 9.16 28.63
C TYR A 191 4.85 8.71 28.76
N GLU A 192 5.13 7.82 29.73
CA GLU A 192 6.46 7.24 29.92
C GLU A 192 6.94 6.48 28.68
N ALA A 193 6.08 5.65 28.08
CA ALA A 193 6.40 4.94 26.84
C ALA A 193 6.63 5.88 25.64
N LEU A 194 5.99 7.05 25.63
CA LEU A 194 6.24 8.11 24.65
C LEU A 194 7.50 8.93 24.97
N GLY A 195 8.10 8.76 26.14
CA GLY A 195 9.23 9.56 26.67
C GLY A 195 8.88 11.02 26.87
N ILE A 196 7.67 11.28 27.34
CA ILE A 196 7.18 12.62 27.65
C ILE A 196 6.73 12.60 29.12
N ASP A 197 7.00 13.68 29.83
CA ASP A 197 6.53 13.82 31.21
C ASP A 197 4.99 13.89 31.25
N SER A 198 4.41 13.21 32.24
CA SER A 198 2.96 13.30 32.47
C SER A 198 2.61 14.74 32.85
N PRO A 199 1.51 15.29 32.32
CA PRO A 199 1.01 16.59 32.77
C PRO A 199 0.75 16.58 34.28
N THR A 200 1.05 17.71 34.94
CA THR A 200 0.92 17.93 36.39
C THR A 200 0.07 19.16 36.66
#